data_AF-W9QTA5-F1
#
_entry.id   AF-W9QTA5-F1
#
_cell.length_a   1.000
_cell.length_b   1.000
_cell.length_c   1.000
_cell.angle_alpha   90.00
_cell.angle_beta   90.00
_cell.angle_gamma   90.00
#
_symmetry.space_group_name_H-M   'P 1'
#
loop_
_entity.id
_entity.type
_entity.pdbx_description
1 polymer ?
#
loop_
_entity_poly.entity_id
_entity_poly.type
_entity_poly.pdbx_seq_one_letter_code
_entity_poly.pdbx_strand_id
1 'polypeptide(L)'
;MTQPVDISTQYLLKEAQHFEDLVAQYFRCRANDILVACKAYMEGALVGSNIKDRVNNQVDQNSGSKEFKSAVVGMMNLLLTSFLRNGTPGCEVHRLPAEN
;
A
#
# COMPACT_ATOMS: atom_id res chain seq x y z
N MET A 1 -31.75 8.76 22.94
CA MET A 1 -32.98 8.36 22.23
C MET A 1 -32.67 8.33 20.75
N THR A 2 -32.10 7.23 20.27
CA THR A 2 -31.67 7.07 18.86
C THR A 2 -32.91 6.76 18.03
N GLN A 3 -33.19 7.57 17.01
CA GLN A 3 -34.29 7.33 16.07
C GLN A 3 -34.07 5.98 15.37
N PRO A 4 -35.13 5.19 15.11
CA PRO A 4 -35.00 3.93 14.37
C PRO A 4 -34.45 4.21 12.98
N VAL A 5 -33.35 3.53 12.64
CA VAL A 5 -32.65 3.65 11.36
C VAL A 5 -33.47 2.89 10.32
N ASP A 6 -33.92 3.57 9.25
CA ASP A 6 -34.71 2.97 8.18
C ASP A 6 -33.99 1.78 7.51
N ILE A 7 -34.75 0.81 7.00
CA ILE A 7 -34.23 -0.42 6.36
C ILE A 7 -33.23 -0.10 5.24
N SER A 8 -33.49 0.97 4.47
CA SER A 8 -32.60 1.43 3.39
C SER A 8 -31.23 1.85 3.92
N THR A 9 -31.21 2.59 5.04
CA THR A 9 -29.97 2.99 5.71
C THR A 9 -29.24 1.82 6.36
N GLN A 10 -29.96 0.81 6.87
CA GLN A 10 -29.33 -0.41 7.38
C GLN A 10 -28.66 -1.21 6.25
N TYR A 11 -29.29 -1.29 5.07
CA TYR A 11 -28.72 -1.97 3.91
C TYR A 11 -27.42 -1.29 3.45
N LEU A 12 -27.43 0.04 3.32
CA LEU A 12 -26.24 0.80 2.91
C LEU A 12 -25.06 0.64 3.88
N LEU A 13 -25.32 0.63 5.20
CA LEU A 13 -24.28 0.40 6.20
C LEU A 13 -23.68 -1.00 6.09
N LYS A 14 -24.53 -2.01 5.83
CA LYS A 14 -24.09 -3.40 5.67
C LYS A 14 -23.27 -3.60 4.40
N GLU A 15 -23.69 -3.01 3.28
CA GLU A 15 -22.91 -3.02 2.03
C GLU A 15 -21.56 -2.31 2.20
N ALA A 16 -21.54 -1.16 2.88
CA ALA A 16 -20.30 -0.46 3.20
C ALA A 16 -19.36 -1.33 4.06
N GLN A 17 -19.90 -2.06 5.04
CA GLN A 17 -19.11 -3.00 5.85
C GLN A 17 -18.53 -4.14 5.00
N HIS A 18 -19.32 -4.72 4.09
CA HIS A 18 -18.83 -5.75 3.19
C HIS A 18 -17.74 -5.24 2.24
N PHE A 19 -17.86 -3.99 1.79
CA PHE A 19 -16.83 -3.35 1.00
C PHE A 19 -15.56 -3.10 1.81
N GLU A 20 -15.66 -2.61 3.05
CA GLU A 20 -14.51 -2.42 3.95
C GLU A 20 -13.77 -3.73 4.20
N ASP A 21 -14.49 -4.83 4.48
CA ASP A 21 -13.91 -6.15 4.68
C ASP A 21 -13.20 -6.66 3.41
N LEU A 22 -13.81 -6.47 2.24
CA LEU A 22 -13.24 -6.83 0.94
C LEU A 22 -11.93 -6.06 0.68
N VAL A 23 -11.95 -4.74 0.91
CA VAL A 23 -10.78 -3.87 0.74
C VAL A 23 -9.69 -4.25 1.74
N ALA A 24 -10.03 -4.47 3.00
CA ALA A 24 -9.10 -4.87 4.04
C ALA A 24 -8.44 -6.22 3.72
N GLN A 25 -9.21 -7.20 3.22
CA GLN A 25 -8.69 -8.48 2.77
C GLN A 25 -7.76 -8.32 1.55
N TYR A 26 -8.14 -7.52 0.56
CA TYR A 26 -7.32 -7.28 -0.62
C TYR A 26 -5.94 -6.69 -0.25
N PHE A 27 -5.93 -5.66 0.61
CA PHE A 27 -4.67 -5.06 1.06
C PHE A 27 -3.84 -5.99 1.93
N ARG A 28 -4.46 -6.86 2.76
CA ARG A 28 -3.72 -7.91 3.47
C ARG A 28 -3.02 -8.86 2.52
N CYS A 29 -3.69 -9.32 1.47
CA CYS A 29 -3.11 -10.22 0.49
C CYS A 29 -2.02 -9.55 -0.38
N ARG A 30 -2.13 -8.24 -0.62
CA ARG A 30 -1.25 -7.50 -1.54
C ARG A 30 -0.18 -6.64 -0.88
N ALA A 31 -0.17 -6.50 0.46
CA ALA A 31 0.75 -5.59 1.14
C ALA A 31 2.22 -5.83 0.75
N ASN A 32 2.65 -7.09 0.70
CA ASN A 32 4.03 -7.41 0.34
C ASN A 32 4.36 -7.00 -1.11
N ASP A 33 3.48 -7.33 -2.07
CA ASP A 33 3.63 -6.92 -3.48
C ASP A 33 3.73 -5.38 -3.60
N ILE A 34 2.89 -4.65 -2.86
CA ILE A 34 2.86 -3.18 -2.84
C ILE A 34 4.19 -2.63 -2.27
N LEU A 35 4.65 -3.15 -1.14
CA LEU A 35 5.90 -2.69 -0.50
C LEU A 35 7.13 -2.98 -1.37
N VAL A 36 7.18 -4.15 -2.02
CA VAL A 36 8.23 -4.49 -2.99
C VAL A 36 8.25 -3.50 -4.15
N ALA A 37 7.07 -3.11 -4.66
CA ALA A 37 6.98 -2.12 -5.72
C ALA A 37 7.43 -0.73 -5.28
N CYS A 38 6.99 -0.27 -4.11
CA CYS A 38 7.44 1.00 -3.54
C CYS A 38 8.96 1.03 -3.37
N LYS A 39 9.58 -0.07 -2.91
CA LYS A 39 11.03 -0.18 -2.79
C LYS A 39 11.73 -0.08 -4.15
N ALA A 40 11.22 -0.77 -5.17
CA ALA A 40 11.76 -0.67 -6.53
C ALA A 40 11.65 0.77 -7.08
N TYR A 41 10.54 1.47 -6.80
CA TYR A 41 10.37 2.87 -7.20
C TYR A 41 11.34 3.82 -6.48
N MET A 42 11.62 3.59 -5.19
CA MET A 42 12.66 4.31 -4.47
C MET A 42 14.04 4.11 -5.11
N GLU A 43 14.32 2.91 -5.59
CA GLU A 43 15.57 2.54 -6.28
C GLU A 43 15.64 3.03 -7.73
N GLY A 44 14.57 3.65 -8.25
CA GLY A 44 14.53 4.26 -9.58
C GLY A 44 13.82 3.47 -10.67
N ALA A 45 13.14 2.37 -10.35
CA ALA A 45 12.29 1.69 -11.30
C ALA A 45 11.14 2.60 -11.79
N LEU A 46 10.78 2.48 -13.08
CA LEU A 46 9.64 3.21 -13.64
C LEU A 46 8.32 2.72 -13.05
N VAL A 47 7.40 3.64 -12.78
CA VAL A 47 6.04 3.30 -12.34
C VAL A 47 5.34 2.45 -13.39
N GLY A 48 4.75 1.33 -12.96
CA GLY A 48 4.10 0.37 -13.86
C GLY A 48 5.03 -0.66 -14.48
N SER A 49 6.34 -0.63 -14.17
CA SER A 49 7.26 -1.69 -14.58
C SER A 49 6.93 -3.03 -13.89
N ASN A 50 7.18 -4.13 -14.60
CA ASN A 50 7.00 -5.46 -14.04
C ASN A 50 8.18 -5.80 -13.12
N ILE A 51 8.00 -5.55 -11.82
CA ILE A 51 9.04 -5.77 -10.80
C ILE A 51 9.28 -7.27 -10.52
N LYS A 52 8.36 -8.16 -10.94
CA LYS A 52 8.49 -9.61 -10.73
C LYS A 52 9.42 -10.28 -11.74
N ASP A 53 9.63 -9.66 -12.90
CA ASP A 53 10.48 -10.21 -13.96
C ASP A 53 11.80 -9.41 -14.01
N ARG A 54 12.82 -9.91 -13.31
CA ARG A 54 14.14 -9.25 -13.15
C ARG A 54 14.93 -9.10 -14.47
N VAL A 55 14.35 -9.42 -15.62
CA VAL A 55 15.08 -9.62 -16.88
C VAL A 55 15.33 -8.33 -17.68
N ASN A 56 14.65 -7.20 -17.42
CA ASN A 56 14.94 -5.98 -18.19
C ASN A 56 14.64 -4.65 -17.49
N ASN A 57 15.06 -4.49 -16.24
CA ASN A 57 15.09 -3.15 -15.65
C ASN A 57 16.51 -2.60 -15.82
N GLN A 58 16.77 -1.99 -16.97
CA GLN A 58 17.82 -0.98 -17.08
C GLN A 58 17.42 0.13 -16.12
N VAL A 59 17.85 0.00 -14.86
CA VAL A 59 17.69 1.02 -13.83
C VAL A 59 18.62 2.15 -14.23
N ASP A 60 18.11 3.08 -15.03
CA ASP A 60 18.77 4.35 -15.16
C ASP A 60 18.57 5.06 -13.82
N GLN A 61 19.64 5.42 -13.13
CA GLN A 61 19.52 6.11 -11.82
C GLN A 61 18.76 7.44 -11.96
N ASN A 62 18.67 7.96 -13.20
CA ASN A 62 17.88 9.11 -13.61
C ASN A 62 16.44 8.79 -14.05
N SER A 63 16.01 7.53 -14.14
CA SER A 63 14.60 7.23 -14.37
C SER A 63 13.78 7.50 -13.09
N GLY A 64 12.71 8.27 -13.25
CA GLY A 64 11.84 8.74 -12.16
C GLY A 64 12.26 10.09 -11.58
N SER A 65 11.28 10.96 -11.34
CA SER A 65 11.49 12.28 -10.71
C SER A 65 12.01 12.12 -9.27
N LYS A 66 12.95 12.97 -8.87
CA LYS A 66 13.50 12.98 -7.50
C LYS A 66 12.41 13.26 -6.47
N GLU A 67 11.49 14.14 -6.82
CA GLU A 67 10.33 14.52 -6.02
C GLU A 67 9.41 13.30 -5.80
N PHE A 68 9.18 12.51 -6.85
CA PHE A 68 8.42 11.26 -6.74
C PHE A 68 9.11 10.24 -5.82
N LYS A 69 10.42 9.99 -6.02
CA LYS A 69 11.18 9.05 -5.16
C LYS A 69 11.09 9.46 -3.68
N SER A 70 11.29 10.75 -3.40
CA SER A 70 11.17 11.31 -2.05
C SER A 70 9.77 11.14 -1.46
N ALA A 71 8.72 11.40 -2.25
CA ALA A 71 7.34 11.17 -1.81
C ALA A 71 7.08 9.69 -1.46
N VAL A 72 7.60 8.75 -2.25
CA VAL A 72 7.45 7.31 -1.97
C VAL A 72 8.18 6.92 -0.68
N VAL A 73 9.39 7.44 -0.45
CA VAL A 73 10.13 7.25 0.83
C VAL A 73 9.30 7.75 2.00
N GLY A 74 8.76 8.97 1.92
CA GLY A 74 7.93 9.56 2.97
C GLY A 74 6.66 8.74 3.28
N MET A 75 6.07 8.10 2.27
CA MET A 75 4.89 7.25 2.45
C MET A 75 5.22 5.84 2.97
N MET A 76 6.45 5.34 2.78
CA MET A 76 6.80 3.95 3.06
C MET A 76 6.52 3.54 4.52
N ASN A 77 6.90 4.40 5.47
CA ASN A 77 6.65 4.15 6.90
C ASN A 77 5.15 4.18 7.25
N LEU A 78 4.36 5.03 6.58
CA LEU A 78 2.91 5.10 6.75
C LEU A 78 2.23 3.82 6.22
N LEU A 79 2.67 3.34 5.05
CA LEU A 79 2.15 2.11 4.43
C LEU A 79 2.44 0.89 5.32
N LEU A 80 3.67 0.78 5.82
CA LEU A 80 4.06 -0.28 6.76
C LEU A 80 3.19 -0.28 8.01
N THR A 81 3.07 0.88 8.65
CA THR A 81 2.23 1.03 9.85
C THR A 81 0.78 0.65 9.59
N SER A 82 0.24 1.05 8.44
CA SER A 82 -1.14 0.74 8.05
C SER A 82 -1.34 -0.75 7.79
N PHE A 83 -0.40 -1.41 7.09
CA PHE A 83 -0.51 -2.84 6.79
C PHE A 83 -0.34 -3.73 8.03
N LEU A 84 0.53 -3.33 8.96
CA LEU A 84 0.66 -4.00 10.26
C LEU A 84 -0.63 -3.90 11.07
N ARG A 85 -1.21 -2.69 11.15
CA ARG A 85 -2.51 -2.47 11.83
C ARG A 85 -3.64 -3.25 11.16
N ASN A 86 -3.59 -3.41 9.84
CA ASN A 86 -4.55 -4.20 9.06
C ASN A 86 -4.33 -5.72 9.20
N GLY A 87 -3.41 -6.17 10.06
CA GLY A 87 -3.19 -7.60 10.34
C GLY A 87 -2.40 -8.33 9.25
N THR A 88 -1.50 -7.64 8.55
CA THR A 88 -0.63 -8.28 7.54
C THR A 88 0.72 -8.67 8.17
N PRO A 89 0.96 -9.95 8.47
CA PRO A 89 2.23 -10.38 9.06
C PRO A 89 3.37 -10.30 8.04
N GLY A 90 4.59 -10.05 8.50
CA GLY A 90 5.80 -10.12 7.67
C GLY A 90 6.16 -8.87 6.85
N CYS A 91 5.38 -7.79 6.95
CA CYS A 91 5.69 -6.51 6.31
C CYS A 91 6.94 -5.81 6.90
N GLU A 92 7.34 -6.17 8.12
CA GLU A 92 8.46 -5.57 8.87
C GLU A 92 9.81 -5.64 8.14
N VAL A 93 9.97 -6.59 7.23
CA VAL A 93 11.18 -6.76 6.41
C VAL A 93 11.47 -5.53 5.53
N HIS A 94 10.45 -4.71 5.25
CA HIS A 94 10.60 -3.52 4.40
C HIS A 94 10.76 -2.21 5.19
N ARG A 95 10.89 -2.26 6.53
CA ARG A 95 11.04 -1.08 7.38
C ARG A 95 12.35 -0.34 7.06
N LEU A 96 12.24 0.95 6.76
CA LEU A 96 13.40 1.80 6.55
C LEU A 96 13.99 2.22 7.91
N PRO A 97 15.32 2.35 8.03
CA PRO A 97 15.92 2.96 9.21
C PRO A 97 15.41 4.40 9.34
N ALA A 98 15.17 4.85 10.57
CA ALA A 98 14.86 6.26 10.81
C ALA A 98 16.08 7.09 10.37
N GLU A 99 15.91 8.02 9.44
CA GLU A 99 16.92 9.03 9.17
C GLU A 99 17.07 9.91 10.42
N ASN A 100 18.30 9.95 10.94
CA ASN A 100 18.73 10.83 12.04
C ASN A 100 19.30 12.13 11.46
#